data_AF-A0A1C5ZXB6-F1
#
_entry.id   AF-A0A1C5ZXB6-F1
#
_cell.length_a   1.000
_cell.length_b   1.000
_cell.length_c   1.000
_cell.angle_alpha   90.00
_cell.angle_beta   90.00
_cell.angle_gamma   90.00
#
_symmetry.space_group_name_H-M   'P 1'
#
loop_
_entity.id
_entity.type
_entity.pdbx_description
1 polymer ?
#
loop_
_entity_poly.entity_id
_entity_poly.type
_entity_poly.pdbx_seq_one_letter_code
_entity_poly.pdbx_strand_id
1 'polypeptide(L)'
;MRNIARLSDNDRRELFRNTADKMGLNDAIVEKDFWVCFTLDYLFHRSPWKESITFKGGTSLSKAFHLISRFSEDIDLILDWRVLGYGKDEPWEKRSNTKQDAFNKEANARAEVFLAETFCPAVRSGLSQKIGCEANVYIDEKDKQTVIFAYPHLFTNTATLQVIRLEIGALAAWTPAKTAQIEPYAAEYYPKIYSLSL
;
A
#
# COMPACT_ATOMS: atom_id res chain seq x y z
N MET A 1 -1.03 15.36 1.91
CA MET A 1 -0.89 14.46 0.72
C MET A 1 -2.00 14.60 -0.31
N ARG A 2 -3.30 14.64 0.05
CA ARG A 2 -4.41 14.83 -0.91
C ARG A 2 -4.22 16.02 -1.85
N ASN A 3 -3.82 17.17 -1.31
CA ASN A 3 -3.62 18.39 -2.10
C ASN A 3 -2.51 18.21 -3.14
N ILE A 4 -1.43 17.52 -2.78
CA ILE A 4 -0.30 17.24 -3.67
C ILE A 4 -0.71 16.29 -4.80
N ALA A 5 -1.50 15.25 -4.52
CA ALA A 5 -2.01 14.36 -5.56
C ALA A 5 -2.87 15.09 -6.60
N ARG A 6 -3.45 16.23 -6.22
CA ARG A 6 -4.33 17.11 -7.02
C ARG A 6 -3.65 18.34 -7.60
N LEU A 7 -2.37 18.54 -7.33
CA LEU A 7 -1.60 19.61 -7.97
C LEU A 7 -1.56 19.40 -9.49
N SER A 8 -1.26 20.48 -10.22
CA SER A 8 -1.01 20.37 -11.66
C SER A 8 0.19 19.46 -11.93
N ASP A 9 0.23 18.85 -13.12
CA ASP A 9 1.36 18.00 -13.51
C ASP A 9 2.69 18.74 -13.46
N ASN A 10 2.70 20.05 -13.78
CA ASN A 10 3.90 20.87 -13.70
C ASN A 10 4.36 21.08 -12.25
N ASP A 11 3.45 21.42 -11.33
CA ASP A 11 3.81 21.64 -9.93
C ASP A 11 4.29 20.35 -9.26
N ARG A 12 3.62 19.21 -9.53
CA ARG A 12 4.06 17.90 -9.03
C ARG A 12 5.42 17.51 -9.61
N ARG A 13 5.62 17.75 -10.91
CA ARG A 13 6.90 17.47 -11.59
C ARG A 13 8.03 18.26 -10.96
N GLU A 14 7.81 19.55 -10.70
CA GLU A 14 8.80 20.41 -10.03
C GLU A 14 9.09 19.94 -8.60
N LEU A 15 8.05 19.62 -7.81
CA LEU A 15 8.21 19.10 -6.46
C LEU A 15 9.06 17.82 -6.42
N PHE A 16 8.73 16.84 -7.26
CA PHE A 16 9.42 15.56 -7.27
C PHE A 16 10.85 15.66 -7.81
N ARG A 17 11.08 16.43 -8.88
CA ARG A 17 12.43 16.68 -9.41
C ARG A 17 13.31 17.41 -8.40
N ASN A 18 12.83 18.50 -7.82
CA ASN A 18 13.62 19.26 -6.84
C ASN A 18 13.89 18.45 -5.56
N THR A 19 13.07 17.46 -5.24
CA THR A 19 13.33 16.50 -4.15
C THR A 19 14.38 15.48 -4.59
N ALA A 20 14.23 14.91 -5.78
CA ALA A 20 15.14 13.92 -6.34
C ALA A 20 16.58 14.46 -6.46
N ASP A 21 16.74 15.69 -6.96
CA ASP A 21 18.03 16.38 -7.07
C ASP A 21 18.72 16.53 -5.70
N LYS A 22 17.97 16.91 -4.66
CA LYS A 22 18.50 17.05 -3.29
C LYS A 22 18.93 15.71 -2.68
N MET A 23 18.30 14.62 -3.09
CA MET A 23 18.58 13.27 -2.60
C MET A 23 19.60 12.51 -3.47
N GLY A 24 19.91 13.01 -4.67
CA GLY A 24 20.67 12.25 -5.67
C GLY A 24 19.93 11.00 -6.15
N LEU A 25 18.60 11.03 -6.19
CA LEU A 25 17.75 9.92 -6.65
C LEU A 25 17.15 10.20 -8.03
N ASN A 26 16.59 9.17 -8.66
CA ASN A 26 15.82 9.34 -9.89
C ASN A 26 14.42 9.92 -9.59
N ASP A 27 13.92 10.85 -10.41
CA ASP A 27 12.59 11.47 -10.28
C ASP A 27 11.46 10.43 -10.06
N ALA A 28 11.50 9.31 -10.80
CA ALA A 28 10.48 8.26 -10.71
C ALA A 28 10.47 7.54 -9.34
N ILE A 29 11.62 7.47 -8.66
CA ILE A 29 11.73 6.88 -7.31
C ILE A 29 11.02 7.77 -6.30
N VAL A 30 11.23 9.09 -6.37
CA VAL A 30 10.58 10.05 -5.47
C VAL A 30 9.08 10.14 -5.74
N GLU A 31 8.66 10.15 -7.00
CA GLU A 31 7.24 10.13 -7.36
C GLU A 31 6.56 8.87 -6.82
N LYS A 32 7.16 7.70 -7.01
CA LYS A 32 6.59 6.44 -6.54
C LYS A 32 6.56 6.37 -5.01
N ASP A 33 7.59 6.90 -4.33
CA ASP A 33 7.59 7.04 -2.88
C ASP A 33 6.39 7.84 -2.35
N PHE A 34 6.06 8.95 -3.03
CA PHE A 34 4.88 9.74 -2.72
C PHE A 34 3.60 8.90 -2.83
N TRP A 35 3.44 8.15 -3.92
CA TRP A 35 2.24 7.35 -4.14
C TRP A 35 2.13 6.16 -3.17
N VAL A 36 3.25 5.57 -2.73
CA VAL A 36 3.27 4.57 -1.66
C VAL A 36 2.71 5.17 -0.37
N CYS A 37 3.23 6.33 0.05
CA CYS A 37 2.79 7.00 1.27
C CYS A 37 1.32 7.46 1.17
N PHE A 38 0.90 7.93 -0.01
CA PHE A 38 -0.49 8.30 -0.29
C PHE A 38 -1.44 7.10 -0.14
N THR A 39 -1.02 5.93 -0.64
CA THR A 39 -1.80 4.70 -0.56
C THR A 39 -1.91 4.21 0.87
N LEU A 40 -0.79 4.21 1.62
CA LEU A 40 -0.78 3.89 3.05
C LEU A 40 -1.68 4.82 3.86
N ASP A 41 -1.64 6.13 3.61
CA ASP A 41 -2.53 7.09 4.27
C ASP A 41 -4.01 6.79 4.02
N TYR A 42 -4.39 6.42 2.79
CA TYR A 42 -5.74 5.97 2.52
C TYR A 42 -6.08 4.70 3.30
N LEU A 43 -5.25 3.67 3.18
CA LEU A 43 -5.46 2.36 3.78
C LEU A 43 -5.65 2.45 5.31
N PHE A 44 -4.78 3.19 5.99
CA PHE A 44 -4.76 3.24 7.46
C PHE A 44 -5.58 4.36 8.10
N HIS A 45 -6.09 5.34 7.33
CA HIS A 45 -6.93 6.42 7.91
C HIS A 45 -8.36 6.49 7.39
N ARG A 46 -8.63 5.94 6.20
CA ARG A 46 -9.90 6.15 5.49
C ARG A 46 -10.54 4.89 4.93
N SER A 47 -9.77 3.80 4.71
CA SER A 47 -10.33 2.57 4.18
C SER A 47 -11.29 1.91 5.19
N PRO A 48 -12.26 1.10 4.71
CA PRO A 48 -13.12 0.29 5.58
C PRO A 48 -12.34 -0.69 6.48
N TRP A 49 -11.10 -1.03 6.11
CA TRP A 49 -10.27 -2.03 6.77
C TRP A 49 -9.11 -1.45 7.56
N LYS A 50 -9.10 -0.14 7.87
CA LYS A 50 -8.01 0.51 8.60
C LYS A 50 -7.67 -0.16 9.95
N GLU A 51 -8.64 -0.80 10.60
CA GLU A 51 -8.48 -1.56 11.86
C GLU A 51 -8.33 -3.07 11.63
N SER A 52 -8.37 -3.51 10.37
CA SER A 52 -8.36 -4.91 9.95
C SER A 52 -7.18 -5.25 9.04
N ILE A 53 -6.25 -4.32 8.85
CA ILE A 53 -5.01 -4.55 8.12
C ILE A 53 -3.80 -4.15 8.97
N THR A 54 -2.67 -4.78 8.73
CA THR A 54 -1.38 -4.41 9.34
C THR A 54 -0.31 -4.36 8.27
N PHE A 55 0.49 -3.30 8.29
CA PHE A 55 1.61 -3.14 7.37
C PHE A 55 2.83 -3.89 7.88
N LYS A 56 3.41 -4.76 7.06
CA LYS A 56 4.56 -5.61 7.41
C LYS A 56 5.68 -5.50 6.36
N GLY A 57 6.65 -6.39 6.48
CA GLY A 57 7.71 -6.57 5.48
C GLY A 57 8.80 -5.50 5.54
N GLY A 58 9.73 -5.59 4.60
CA GLY A 58 10.89 -4.70 4.53
C GLY A 58 10.50 -3.23 4.34
N THR A 59 9.37 -2.96 3.68
CA THR A 59 8.86 -1.59 3.47
C THR A 59 8.43 -0.95 4.78
N SER A 60 7.75 -1.69 5.67
CA SER A 60 7.44 -1.17 7.01
C SER A 60 8.72 -0.87 7.79
N LEU A 61 9.77 -1.70 7.67
CA LEU A 61 11.05 -1.48 8.35
C LEU A 61 11.81 -0.25 7.82
N SER A 62 11.79 0.00 6.51
CA SER A 62 12.42 1.20 5.93
C SER A 62 11.63 2.47 6.23
N LYS A 63 10.29 2.44 6.08
CA LYS A 63 9.45 3.63 6.22
C LYS A 63 9.16 4.02 7.66
N ALA A 64 8.94 3.07 8.55
CA ALA A 64 8.58 3.34 9.94
C ALA A 64 9.79 3.45 10.86
N PHE A 65 10.92 2.79 10.52
CA PHE A 65 12.08 2.68 11.41
C PHE A 65 13.40 3.07 10.76
N HIS A 66 13.42 3.44 9.47
CA HIS A 66 14.63 3.82 8.73
C HIS A 66 15.77 2.78 8.84
N LEU A 67 15.42 1.49 9.00
CA LEU A 67 16.38 0.43 9.29
C LEU A 67 17.11 -0.09 8.05
N ILE A 68 16.54 0.10 6.86
CA ILE A 68 17.13 -0.33 5.59
C ILE A 68 16.93 0.75 4.51
N SER A 69 17.97 1.02 3.71
CA SER A 69 17.96 2.01 2.62
C SER A 69 17.61 1.36 1.29
N ARG A 70 16.47 0.67 1.22
CA ARG A 70 15.95 0.13 -0.05
C ARG A 70 14.64 0.82 -0.41
N PHE A 71 14.57 1.29 -1.65
CA PHE A 71 13.32 1.72 -2.24
C PHE A 71 12.39 0.51 -2.35
N SER A 72 11.17 0.62 -1.83
CA SER A 72 10.25 -0.52 -1.80
C SER A 72 9.07 -0.23 -2.70
N GLU A 73 8.90 -1.09 -3.69
CA GLU A 73 7.83 -1.04 -4.67
C GLU A 73 6.52 -1.63 -4.14
N ASP A 74 6.63 -2.45 -3.09
CA ASP A 74 5.57 -3.29 -2.57
C ASP A 74 5.11 -2.83 -1.18
N ILE A 75 3.81 -2.93 -0.95
CA ILE A 75 3.18 -2.77 0.35
C ILE A 75 2.67 -4.14 0.79
N ASP A 76 3.42 -4.77 1.69
CA ASP A 76 3.03 -6.03 2.30
C ASP A 76 1.99 -5.83 3.40
N LEU A 77 0.79 -6.35 3.21
CA LEU A 77 -0.29 -6.26 4.18
C LEU A 77 -0.62 -7.63 4.77
N ILE A 78 -0.99 -7.61 6.05
CA ILE A 78 -1.70 -8.70 6.71
C ILE A 78 -3.16 -8.26 6.79
N LEU A 79 -4.09 -9.10 6.32
CA LEU A 79 -5.51 -8.91 6.54
C LEU A 79 -5.96 -9.74 7.75
N ASP A 80 -6.78 -9.15 8.61
CA ASP A 80 -7.47 -9.88 9.67
C ASP A 80 -8.39 -10.93 9.06
N TRP A 81 -8.07 -12.21 9.28
CA TRP A 81 -8.83 -13.35 8.76
C TRP A 81 -10.30 -13.35 9.16
N ARG A 82 -10.67 -12.62 10.23
CA ARG A 82 -12.08 -12.45 10.62
C ARG A 82 -12.91 -11.72 9.56
N VAL A 83 -12.26 -10.90 8.72
CA VAL A 83 -12.88 -10.29 7.53
C VAL A 83 -13.31 -11.35 6.52
N LEU A 84 -12.65 -12.52 6.50
CA LEU A 84 -12.97 -13.67 5.64
C LEU A 84 -14.00 -14.62 6.28
N GLY A 85 -14.56 -14.24 7.43
CA GLY A 85 -15.57 -15.02 8.15
C GLY A 85 -15.01 -16.08 9.10
N TYR A 86 -13.70 -16.07 9.37
CA TYR A 86 -13.08 -17.00 10.31
C TYR A 86 -13.20 -16.55 11.77
N GLY A 87 -13.21 -17.50 12.69
CA GLY A 87 -13.11 -17.25 14.12
C GLY A 87 -11.76 -16.66 14.52
N LYS A 88 -11.72 -15.98 15.68
CA LYS A 88 -10.49 -15.34 16.19
C LYS A 88 -9.33 -16.34 16.32
N ASP A 89 -9.59 -17.51 16.88
CA ASP A 89 -8.55 -18.52 17.15
C ASP A 89 -8.53 -19.63 16.08
N GLU A 90 -9.41 -19.56 15.08
CA GLU A 90 -9.62 -20.62 14.10
C GLU A 90 -8.36 -20.96 13.29
N PRO A 91 -7.54 -20.00 12.80
CA PRO A 91 -6.29 -20.34 12.11
C PRO A 91 -5.27 -21.09 12.98
N TRP A 92 -5.37 -20.98 14.30
CA TRP A 92 -4.44 -21.57 15.28
C TRP A 92 -4.92 -22.89 15.87
N GLU A 93 -6.11 -23.35 15.49
CA GLU A 93 -6.61 -24.65 15.94
C GLU A 93 -5.68 -25.78 15.50
N LYS A 94 -5.53 -26.77 16.39
CA LYS A 94 -4.69 -27.93 16.12
C LYS A 94 -5.30 -28.80 15.03
N ARG A 95 -4.64 -28.85 13.87
CA ARG A 95 -5.00 -29.68 12.71
C ARG A 95 -3.87 -30.65 12.36
N SER A 96 -4.19 -31.73 11.65
CA SER A 96 -3.17 -32.51 10.97
C SER A 96 -2.60 -31.69 9.80
N ASN A 97 -1.40 -32.02 9.32
CA ASN A 97 -0.77 -31.29 8.21
C ASN A 97 -1.67 -31.21 6.97
N THR A 98 -2.35 -32.30 6.60
CA THR A 98 -3.28 -32.31 5.45
C THR A 98 -4.49 -31.41 5.67
N LYS A 99 -5.04 -31.38 6.89
CA LYS A 99 -6.17 -30.50 7.23
C LYS A 99 -5.74 -29.03 7.29
N GLN A 100 -4.52 -28.74 7.73
CA GLN A 100 -3.97 -27.38 7.73
C GLN A 100 -3.72 -26.87 6.31
N ASP A 101 -3.19 -27.71 5.42
CA ASP A 101 -3.00 -27.36 4.00
C ASP A 101 -4.36 -27.08 3.31
N ALA A 102 -5.36 -27.93 3.55
CA ALA A 102 -6.71 -27.70 3.05
C ALA A 102 -7.31 -26.39 3.56
N PHE A 103 -7.16 -26.09 4.85
CA PHE A 103 -7.60 -24.83 5.46
C PHE A 103 -6.89 -23.62 4.83
N ASN A 104 -5.57 -23.68 4.66
CA ASN A 104 -4.80 -22.59 4.05
C ASN A 104 -5.24 -22.32 2.60
N LYS A 105 -5.51 -23.38 1.82
CA LYS A 105 -6.01 -23.26 0.44
C LYS A 105 -7.40 -22.61 0.40
N GLU A 106 -8.29 -23.02 1.30
CA GLU A 106 -9.62 -22.42 1.40
C GLU A 106 -9.54 -20.94 1.80
N ALA A 107 -8.73 -20.61 2.81
CA ALA A 107 -8.55 -19.24 3.27
C ALA A 107 -7.96 -18.34 2.17
N ASN A 108 -6.99 -18.86 1.42
CA ASN A 108 -6.44 -18.15 0.26
C ASN A 108 -7.51 -17.93 -0.81
N ALA A 109 -8.32 -18.94 -1.15
CA ALA A 109 -9.40 -18.79 -2.12
C ALA A 109 -10.46 -17.78 -1.67
N ARG A 110 -10.85 -17.78 -0.38
CA ARG A 110 -11.75 -16.77 0.19
C ARG A 110 -11.15 -15.37 0.15
N ALA A 111 -9.85 -15.26 0.43
CA ALA A 111 -9.14 -13.99 0.33
C ALA A 111 -9.13 -13.47 -1.10
N GLU A 112 -8.82 -14.28 -2.10
CA GLU A 112 -8.86 -13.89 -3.52
C GLU A 112 -10.24 -13.36 -3.93
N VAL A 113 -11.31 -14.04 -3.55
CA VAL A 113 -12.70 -13.60 -3.80
C VAL A 113 -12.98 -12.27 -3.11
N PHE A 114 -12.66 -12.16 -1.82
CA PHE A 114 -12.83 -10.93 -1.06
C PHE A 114 -12.05 -9.75 -1.67
N LEU A 115 -10.82 -10.01 -2.14
CA LEU A 115 -9.98 -9.00 -2.76
C LEU A 115 -10.58 -8.51 -4.07
N ALA A 116 -11.00 -9.43 -4.94
CA ALA A 116 -11.55 -9.10 -6.25
C ALA A 116 -12.91 -8.39 -6.15
N GLU A 117 -13.81 -8.87 -5.28
CA GLU A 117 -15.20 -8.42 -5.24
C GLU A 117 -15.44 -7.28 -4.26
N THR A 118 -14.60 -7.13 -3.23
CA THR A 118 -14.84 -6.16 -2.15
C THR A 118 -13.67 -5.19 -1.96
N PHE A 119 -12.46 -5.69 -1.70
CA PHE A 119 -11.33 -4.84 -1.35
C PHE A 119 -10.88 -3.95 -2.51
N CYS A 120 -10.58 -4.54 -3.67
CA CYS A 120 -10.09 -3.82 -4.84
C CYS A 120 -11.08 -2.74 -5.31
N PRO A 121 -12.39 -3.00 -5.47
CA PRO A 121 -13.36 -1.97 -5.82
C PRO A 121 -13.44 -0.82 -4.80
N ALA A 122 -13.37 -1.12 -3.50
CA ALA A 122 -13.40 -0.11 -2.46
C ALA A 122 -12.13 0.75 -2.43
N VAL A 123 -10.95 0.14 -2.62
CA VAL A 123 -9.68 0.87 -2.77
C VAL A 123 -9.72 1.76 -4.00
N ARG A 124 -10.18 1.24 -5.15
CA ARG A 124 -10.36 2.02 -6.37
C ARG A 124 -11.23 3.25 -6.12
N SER A 125 -12.40 3.06 -5.50
CA SER A 125 -13.34 4.15 -5.21
C SER A 125 -12.74 5.19 -4.28
N GLY A 126 -12.15 4.76 -3.15
CA GLY A 126 -11.59 5.69 -2.16
C GLY A 126 -10.37 6.46 -2.65
N LEU A 127 -9.48 5.81 -3.41
CA LEU A 127 -8.36 6.51 -4.07
C LEU A 127 -8.87 7.47 -5.14
N SER A 128 -9.87 7.07 -5.94
CA SER A 128 -10.45 7.96 -6.96
C SER A 128 -11.00 9.25 -6.34
N GLN A 129 -11.72 9.13 -5.22
CA GLN A 129 -12.22 10.30 -4.49
C GLN A 129 -11.09 11.19 -3.98
N LYS A 130 -10.01 10.60 -3.45
CA LYS A 130 -8.86 11.38 -2.96
C LYS A 130 -8.11 12.08 -4.10
N ILE A 131 -7.85 11.39 -5.21
CA ILE A 131 -7.12 11.93 -6.37
C ILE A 131 -7.99 12.93 -7.15
N GLY A 132 -9.32 12.74 -7.18
CA GLY A 132 -10.24 13.59 -7.93
C GLY A 132 -10.50 13.13 -9.37
N CYS A 133 -10.01 11.96 -9.76
CA CYS A 133 -10.30 11.27 -11.02
C CYS A 133 -10.31 9.75 -10.78
N GLU A 134 -10.70 8.96 -11.78
CA GLU A 134 -10.71 7.50 -11.65
C GLU A 134 -9.29 6.94 -11.45
N ALA A 135 -9.08 6.22 -10.35
CA ALA A 135 -7.82 5.54 -10.04
C ALA A 135 -7.76 4.19 -10.76
N ASN A 136 -6.60 3.88 -11.36
CA ASN A 136 -6.37 2.59 -12.01
C ASN A 136 -5.92 1.55 -10.97
N VAL A 137 -6.89 0.83 -10.40
CA VAL A 137 -6.65 -0.21 -9.38
C VAL A 137 -7.27 -1.53 -9.81
N TYR A 138 -6.51 -2.62 -9.83
CA TYR A 138 -6.96 -3.93 -10.34
C TYR A 138 -6.26 -5.11 -9.65
N ILE A 139 -6.77 -6.33 -9.82
CA ILE A 139 -6.14 -7.56 -9.33
C ILE A 139 -5.03 -7.97 -10.30
N ASP A 140 -3.85 -8.34 -9.78
CA ASP A 140 -2.74 -8.86 -10.60
C ASP A 140 -3.15 -10.17 -11.30
N GLU A 141 -2.80 -10.30 -12.58
CA GLU A 141 -3.20 -11.45 -13.39
C GLU A 141 -2.51 -12.75 -12.98
N LYS A 142 -1.32 -12.66 -12.39
CA LYS A 142 -0.48 -13.81 -12.00
C LYS A 142 -0.66 -14.16 -10.53
N ASP A 143 -0.93 -13.16 -9.69
CA ASP A 143 -1.14 -13.33 -8.26
C ASP A 143 -2.44 -12.65 -7.79
N LYS A 144 -3.48 -13.46 -7.60
CA LYS A 144 -4.79 -12.97 -7.18
C LYS A 144 -4.83 -12.43 -5.74
N GLN A 145 -3.77 -12.62 -4.95
CA GLN A 145 -3.62 -12.00 -3.64
C GLN A 145 -2.93 -10.62 -3.69
N THR A 146 -2.58 -10.16 -4.89
CA THR A 146 -1.98 -8.85 -5.12
C THR A 146 -2.98 -7.89 -5.77
N VAL A 147 -3.21 -6.75 -5.12
CA VAL A 147 -3.96 -5.62 -5.69
C VAL A 147 -2.96 -4.60 -6.22
N ILE A 148 -3.05 -4.27 -7.50
CA ILE A 148 -2.20 -3.31 -8.17
C ILE A 148 -2.86 -1.94 -8.18
N PHE A 149 -2.09 -0.91 -7.81
CA PHE A 149 -2.42 0.49 -8.09
C PHE A 149 -1.42 1.06 -9.11
N ALA A 150 -1.86 1.19 -10.36
CA ALA A 150 -1.14 1.91 -11.40
C ALA A 150 -1.37 3.41 -11.21
N TYR A 151 -0.51 4.04 -10.42
CA TYR A 151 -0.66 5.43 -10.03
C TYR A 151 -0.41 6.40 -11.22
N PRO A 152 -0.99 7.62 -11.19
CA PRO A 152 -0.68 8.64 -12.18
C PRO A 152 0.82 9.01 -12.11
N HIS A 153 1.57 8.72 -13.16
CA HIS A 153 3.02 8.93 -13.19
C HIS A 153 3.42 10.01 -14.20
N LEU A 154 4.35 10.85 -13.80
CA LEU A 154 4.95 11.93 -14.60
C LEU A 154 6.33 11.56 -15.10
N PHE A 155 6.94 10.54 -14.50
CA PHE A 155 8.28 10.07 -14.80
C PHE A 155 8.25 8.56 -15.09
N THR A 156 9.15 8.13 -15.95
CA THR A 156 9.35 6.71 -16.31
C THR A 156 10.80 6.35 -16.09
N ASN A 157 11.04 5.14 -15.60
CA ASN A 157 12.37 4.57 -15.45
C ASN A 157 12.31 3.08 -15.82
N THR A 158 13.26 2.60 -16.62
CA THR A 158 13.34 1.19 -17.03
C THR A 158 13.63 0.24 -15.86
N ALA A 159 14.18 0.76 -14.76
CA ALA A 159 14.56 -0.03 -13.59
C ALA A 159 13.42 -0.26 -12.57
N THR A 160 12.28 0.43 -12.71
CA THR A 160 11.18 0.38 -11.72
C THR A 160 9.84 0.29 -12.43
N LEU A 161 8.91 -0.50 -11.92
CA LEU A 161 7.54 -0.53 -12.47
C LEU A 161 6.74 0.68 -11.96
N GLN A 162 5.94 1.32 -12.82
CA GLN A 162 5.09 2.46 -12.44
C GLN A 162 3.76 2.00 -11.78
N VAL A 163 3.87 1.03 -10.88
CA VAL A 163 2.75 0.49 -10.11
C VAL A 163 3.17 0.30 -8.65
N ILE A 164 2.18 0.32 -7.76
CA ILE A 164 2.31 -0.10 -6.37
C ILE A 164 1.60 -1.43 -6.22
N ARG A 165 2.30 -2.42 -5.67
CA ARG A 165 1.77 -3.76 -5.43
C ARG A 165 1.33 -3.86 -3.97
N LEU A 166 0.06 -4.12 -3.72
CA LEU A 166 -0.48 -4.40 -2.39
C LEU A 166 -0.58 -5.92 -2.24
N GLU A 167 0.44 -6.54 -1.64
CA GLU A 167 0.49 -7.99 -1.44
C GLU A 167 -0.20 -8.33 -0.12
N ILE A 168 -1.32 -9.06 -0.15
CA ILE A 168 -2.20 -9.22 1.02
C ILE A 168 -2.24 -10.68 1.46
N GLY A 169 -1.62 -10.96 2.61
CA GLY A 169 -1.65 -12.30 3.21
C GLY A 169 -2.89 -12.55 4.06
N ALA A 170 -3.54 -13.70 3.86
CA ALA A 170 -4.81 -14.07 4.51
C ALA A 170 -4.68 -14.65 5.94
N LEU A 171 -3.52 -15.18 6.32
CA LEU A 171 -3.36 -16.01 7.53
C LEU A 171 -2.06 -15.69 8.33
N ALA A 172 -1.67 -14.42 8.41
CA ALA A 172 -0.50 -14.03 9.21
C ALA A 172 -0.92 -13.41 10.55
N ALA A 173 -0.17 -13.68 11.62
CA ALA A 173 -0.37 -13.00 12.89
C ALA A 173 -0.16 -11.49 12.73
N TRP A 174 -1.20 -10.71 13.01
CA TRP A 174 -1.18 -9.25 12.97
C TRP A 174 -0.67 -8.57 14.25
N THR A 175 -0.27 -9.35 15.26
CA THR A 175 0.27 -8.87 16.53
C THR A 175 1.59 -9.57 16.87
N PRO A 176 2.56 -8.87 17.49
CA PRO A 176 2.50 -7.46 17.92
C PRO A 176 2.61 -6.49 16.73
N ALA A 177 1.87 -5.40 16.80
CA ALA A 177 1.95 -4.27 15.88
C ALA A 177 2.07 -2.98 16.70
N LYS A 178 2.68 -1.94 16.11
CA LYS A 178 2.77 -0.61 16.73
C LYS A 178 2.49 0.46 15.71
N THR A 179 1.92 1.56 16.18
CA THR A 179 1.73 2.77 15.37
C THR A 179 3.09 3.38 15.05
N ALA A 180 3.25 3.81 13.80
CA ALA A 180 4.40 4.57 13.34
C ALA A 180 3.97 5.66 12.36
N GLN A 181 4.72 6.76 12.32
CA GLN A 181 4.52 7.80 11.32
C GLN A 181 5.26 7.44 10.05
N ILE A 182 4.61 7.65 8.90
CA ILE A 182 5.20 7.42 7.58
C ILE A 182 4.98 8.69 6.77
N GLU A 183 6.06 9.22 6.21
CA GLU A 183 6.04 10.39 5.35
C GLU A 183 6.78 10.11 4.03
N PRO A 184 6.38 10.77 2.94
CA PRO A 184 7.11 10.69 1.69
C PRO A 184 8.37 11.55 1.75
N TYR A 185 9.38 11.21 0.95
CA TYR A 185 10.65 11.96 0.92
C TYR A 185 10.46 13.46 0.67
N ALA A 186 9.53 13.83 -0.21
CA ALA A 186 9.24 15.23 -0.50
C ALA A 186 8.69 16.01 0.72
N ALA A 187 8.11 15.35 1.73
CA ALA A 187 7.69 16.00 2.97
C ALA A 187 8.87 16.44 3.83
N GLU A 188 9.97 15.69 3.83
CA GLU A 188 11.20 16.02 4.56
C GLU A 188 11.83 17.31 4.03
N TYR A 189 11.86 17.48 2.71
CA TYR A 189 12.49 18.64 2.06
C TYR A 189 11.56 19.83 1.84
N TYR A 190 10.24 19.60 1.79
CA TYR A 190 9.23 20.64 1.53
C TYR A 190 8.05 20.58 2.52
N PRO A 191 8.29 20.60 3.85
CA PRO A 191 7.26 20.33 4.85
C PRO A 191 6.09 21.32 4.82
N LYS A 192 6.32 22.57 4.39
CA LYS A 192 5.28 23.60 4.27
C LYS A 192 4.18 23.25 3.26
N ILE A 193 4.53 22.53 2.18
CA ILE A 193 3.56 22.08 1.18
C ILE A 193 2.67 20.98 1.77
N TYR A 194 3.21 20.18 2.69
CA TYR A 194 2.50 19.10 3.36
C TYR A 194 1.68 19.58 4.56
N SER A 195 2.11 20.63 5.28
CA SER A 195 1.37 21.20 6.43
C SER A 195 0.13 21.99 6.03
N LEU A 196 0.07 22.52 4.80
CA LEU A 196 -1.15 23.10 4.21
C LEU A 196 -2.21 22.04 3.83
N SER A 197 -2.01 20.78 4.26
CA SER A 197 -2.85 19.63 3.90
C SER A 197 -3.54 18.92 5.07
N LEU A 198 -3.41 19.42 6.29
CA LEU A 198 -4.16 18.96 7.47
C LEU A 198 -5.48 19.74 7.58
#